data_AF-A3CVK2-F1
#
_entry.id   AF-A3CVK2-F1
#
_cell.length_a   1.000
_cell.length_b   1.000
_cell.length_c   1.000
_cell.angle_alpha   90.00
_cell.angle_beta   90.00
_cell.angle_gamma   90.00
#
_symmetry.space_group_name_H-M   'P 1'
#
loop_
_entity.id
_entity.type
_entity.pdbx_description
1 polymer ?
#
loop_
_entity_poly.entity_id
_entity_poly.type
_entity_poly.pdbx_seq_one_letter_code
_entity_poly.pdbx_strand_id
1 'polypeptide(L)' 'MPRTATIKIDTELKRRLNTLKRHPRETYSDVIRRLTETAIDTEPLSEETLGRIEEAVADFQAGRYVTEEEMDRTLGL' A
#
# COMPACT_ATOMS: atom_id res chain seq x y z
N MET A 1 -8.41 -29.87 -6.85
CA MET A 1 -8.39 -28.56 -7.53
C MET A 1 -6.98 -28.32 -8.06
N PRO A 2 -6.77 -27.97 -9.34
CA PRO A 2 -5.43 -27.68 -9.85
C PRO A 2 -4.85 -26.45 -9.15
N ARG A 3 -3.58 -26.54 -8.70
CA ARG A 3 -2.90 -25.49 -7.94
C ARG A 3 -2.36 -24.35 -8.82
N THR A 4 -2.36 -24.53 -10.14
CA THR A 4 -1.83 -23.60 -11.13
C THR A 4 -2.66 -23.63 -12.40
N ALA A 5 -2.78 -22.49 -13.07
CA ALA A 5 -3.41 -22.36 -14.39
C ALA A 5 -2.43 -21.68 -15.36
N THR A 6 -2.54 -22.01 -16.64
CA THR A 6 -1.77 -21.36 -17.71
C THR A 6 -2.56 -20.20 -18.27
N ILE A 7 -1.93 -19.02 -18.33
CA ILE A 7 -2.47 -17.85 -19.02
C ILE A 7 -1.63 -17.55 -20.26
N LYS A 8 -2.27 -16.98 -21.29
CA LYS A 8 -1.56 -16.44 -22.46
C LYS A 8 -1.46 -14.93 -22.29
N ILE A 9 -0.27 -14.40 -22.50
CA ILE A 9 0.04 -12.97 -22.49
C ILE A 9 0.85 -12.64 -23.73
N ASP A 10 0.78 -11.41 -24.21
CA ASP A 10 1.62 -10.94 -25.29
C ASP A 10 3.09 -10.78 -24.84
N THR A 11 3.99 -10.72 -25.82
CA THR A 11 5.44 -10.65 -25.58
C THR A 11 5.87 -9.33 -24.95
N GLU A 12 5.12 -8.24 -25.15
CA GLU A 12 5.41 -6.94 -24.56
C GLU A 12 5.07 -6.94 -23.06
N LEU A 13 3.90 -7.45 -22.70
CA LEU A 13 3.51 -7.63 -21.30
C LEU A 13 4.49 -8.55 -20.56
N LYS A 14 4.94 -9.66 -21.19
CA LYS A 14 5.98 -10.52 -20.60
C LYS A 14 7.28 -9.76 -20.34
N ARG A 15 7.68 -8.86 -21.25
CA ARG A 15 8.87 -7.99 -21.07
C ARG A 15 8.67 -7.00 -19.93
N ARG A 16 7.50 -6.38 -19.81
CA ARG A 16 7.15 -5.50 -18.67
C ARG A 16 7.16 -6.26 -17.35
N LEU A 17 6.64 -7.49 -17.30
CA LEU A 17 6.72 -8.31 -16.09
C LEU A 17 8.18 -8.65 -15.71
N ASN A 18 9.09 -8.78 -16.67
CA ASN A 18 10.51 -8.97 -16.38
C ASN A 18 11.14 -7.74 -15.72
N THR A 19 10.80 -6.53 -16.17
CA THR A 19 11.34 -5.29 -15.57
C THR A 19 10.78 -5.04 -14.17
N LEU A 20 9.63 -5.62 -13.84
CA LEU A 20 8.99 -5.50 -12.53
C LEU A 20 9.50 -6.51 -11.49
N LYS A 21 10.42 -7.41 -11.87
CA LYS A 21 11.06 -8.34 -10.92
C LYS A 21 12.01 -7.59 -10.00
N ARG A 22 11.87 -7.79 -8.68
CA ARG A 22 12.78 -7.31 -7.64
C ARG A 22 14.07 -8.11 -7.59
N HIS A 23 14.01 -9.41 -7.88
CA HIS A 23 15.17 -10.30 -7.91
C HIS A 23 15.14 -11.23 -9.13
N PRO A 24 16.30 -11.66 -9.66
CA PRO A 24 16.36 -12.51 -10.86
C PRO A 24 15.55 -13.81 -10.77
N ARG A 25 15.40 -14.36 -9.55
CA ARG A 25 14.70 -15.61 -9.25
C ARG A 25 13.21 -15.46 -8.97
N GLU A 26 12.68 -14.23 -8.89
CA GLU A 26 11.25 -14.00 -8.64
C GLU A 26 10.41 -14.57 -9.80
N THR A 27 9.36 -15.33 -9.48
CA THR A 27 8.50 -15.93 -10.49
C THR A 27 7.49 -14.92 -11.03
N TYR A 28 6.94 -15.16 -12.23
CA TYR A 28 5.86 -14.31 -12.73
C TYR A 28 4.62 -14.36 -11.84
N SER A 29 4.35 -15.50 -11.21
CA SER A 29 3.24 -15.62 -10.25
C SER A 29 3.44 -14.73 -9.03
N ASP A 30 4.68 -14.58 -8.54
CA ASP A 30 4.97 -13.70 -7.40
C ASP A 30 4.86 -12.22 -7.79
N VAL A 31 5.37 -11.84 -8.97
CA VAL A 31 5.22 -10.50 -9.50
C VAL A 31 3.73 -10.17 -9.67
N ILE A 32 2.97 -11.04 -10.32
CA ILE A 32 1.53 -10.83 -10.57
C ILE A 32 0.78 -10.73 -9.25
N ARG A 33 0.99 -11.65 -8.31
CA ARG A 33 0.32 -11.64 -7.00
C ARG A 33 0.56 -10.32 -6.27
N ARG A 34 1.81 -9.89 -6.17
CA ARG A 34 2.17 -8.63 -5.53
C ARG A 34 1.51 -7.42 -6.21
N LEU A 35 1.51 -7.39 -7.55
CA LEU A 35 0.85 -6.32 -8.30
C LEU A 35 -0.66 -6.31 -8.04
N THR A 36 -1.29 -7.50 -7.98
CA THR A 36 -2.71 -7.63 -7.69
C THR A 36 -3.04 -7.23 -6.26
N GLU A 37 -2.24 -7.62 -5.28
CA GLU A 37 -2.37 -7.19 -3.87
C GLU A 37 -2.20 -5.67 -3.72
N THR A 38 -1.37 -5.04 -4.56
CA THR A 38 -1.22 -3.57 -4.55
C THR A 38 -2.39 -2.87 -5.24
N ALA A 39 -2.96 -3.49 -6.28
CA ALA A 39 -4.04 -2.89 -7.08
C ALA A 39 -5.43 -3.11 -6.48
N ILE A 40 -5.61 -4.19 -5.72
CA ILE A 40 -6.87 -4.54 -5.06
C ILE A 40 -6.70 -4.23 -3.58
N ASP A 41 -7.16 -3.05 -3.19
CA ASP A 41 -7.33 -2.74 -1.78
C ASP A 41 -8.54 -3.52 -1.24
N THR A 42 -8.27 -4.57 -0.47
CA THR A 42 -9.31 -5.39 0.15
C THR A 42 -9.93 -4.74 1.39
N GLU A 43 -9.29 -3.69 1.92
CA GLU A 43 -9.72 -2.98 3.12
C GLU A 43 -9.59 -1.46 2.90
N PRO A 44 -10.37 -0.90 1.96
CA PRO A 44 -10.33 0.53 1.70
C PRO A 44 -10.77 1.30 2.94
N LEU A 45 -10.05 2.38 3.23
CA LEU A 45 -10.44 3.30 4.29
C LEU A 45 -11.82 3.90 3.98
N SER A 46 -12.65 4.02 5.02
CA SER A 46 -13.92 4.76 4.88
C SER A 46 -13.64 6.22 4.51
N GLU A 47 -14.57 6.87 3.82
CA GLU A 47 -14.47 8.30 3.49
C GLU A 47 -14.26 9.16 4.75
N GLU A 48 -14.91 8.79 5.85
CA GLU A 48 -14.72 9.42 7.16
C GLU A 48 -13.27 9.29 7.65
N THR A 49 -12.70 8.08 7.58
CA THR A 49 -11.31 7.85 8.03
C THR A 49 -10.32 8.62 7.16
N LEU A 50 -10.55 8.65 5.85
CA LEU A 50 -9.74 9.42 4.92
C LEU A 50 -9.79 10.92 5.23
N GLY A 51 -10.99 11.47 5.45
CA GLY A 51 -11.17 12.88 5.83
C GLY A 51 -10.46 13.24 7.14
N ARG A 52 -10.52 12.36 8.15
CA ARG A 52 -9.78 12.56 9.41
C ARG A 52 -8.26 12.56 9.23
N ILE A 53 -7.74 11.75 8.30
CA ILE A 53 -6.31 11.77 7.95
C ILE A 53 -5.95 13.09 7.27
N GLU A 54 -6.76 13.56 6.33
CA GLU A 54 -6.54 14.84 5.65
C GLU A 54 -6.55 16.02 6.63
N GLU A 55 -7.49 16.04 7.57
CA GLU A 55 -7.55 17.03 8.66
C GLU A 55 -6.28 16.98 9.52
N ALA A 56 -5.86 15.80 9.97
CA ALA A 56 -4.66 15.63 10.77
C ALA A 56 -3.39 16.09 10.04
N VAL A 57 -3.30 15.83 8.73
CA VAL A 57 -2.19 16.33 7.90
C VAL A 57 -2.23 17.86 7.80
N ALA A 58 -3.40 18.47 7.60
CA ALA A 58 -3.56 19.91 7.55
C ALA A 58 -3.22 20.58 8.90
N ASP A 59 -3.60 19.97 10.01
CA ASP A 59 -3.23 20.40 11.36
C ASP A 59 -1.72 20.37 11.56
N PHE A 60 -1.07 19.26 11.20
CA PHE A 60 0.38 19.12 11.29
C PHE A 60 1.10 20.20 10.47
N GLN A 61 0.68 20.42 9.22
CA GLN A 61 1.25 21.46 8.34
C GLN A 61 1.04 22.88 8.88
N ALA A 62 -0.07 23.13 9.56
CA ALA A 62 -0.35 24.41 10.18
C ALA A 62 0.33 24.59 11.56
N GLY A 63 1.15 23.62 11.99
CA GLY A 63 1.80 23.65 13.31
C GLY A 63 0.84 23.40 14.47
N ARG A 64 -0.37 22.89 14.21
CA ARG A 64 -1.35 22.49 15.22
C ARG A 64 -1.08 21.06 15.66
N TYR A 65 0.04 20.85 16.31
CA TYR A 65 0.38 19.58 16.96
C TYR A 65 0.92 19.85 18.36
N VAL A 66 0.85 18.85 19.21
CA VAL A 66 1.54 18.84 20.50
C VAL A 66 2.63 17.78 20.47
N THR A 67 3.70 18.03 21.19
CA THR A 67 4.76 17.05 21.41
C THR A 67 4.30 15.97 22.37
N GLU A 68 5.01 14.83 22.38
CA GLU A 68 4.75 13.73 23.30
C GLU A 68 4.83 14.19 24.78
N GLU A 69 5.85 14.98 25.14
CA GLU A 69 5.99 15.54 26.50
C GLU A 69 4.82 16.46 26.91
N GLU A 70 4.27 17.23 25.98
CA GLU A 70 3.10 18.09 26.23
C GLU A 70 1.82 17.26 26.37
N MET A 71 1.71 16.17 25.62
CA MET A 71 0.60 15.24 25.71
C MET A 71 0.62 14.47 27.04
N ASP A 72 1.77 13.94 27.45
CA ASP A 72 1.94 13.24 28.73
C ASP A 72 1.57 14.13 29.91
N ARG A 73 2.03 15.39 29.89
CA ARG A 73 1.67 16.38 30.91
C ARG A 73 0.16 16.65 30.95
N THR A 74 -0.50 16.63 29.79
CA THR A 74 -1.95 16.87 29.67
C THR A 74 -2.77 15.66 30.11
N LEU A 75 -2.29 14.45 29.83
CA LEU A 75 -2.94 13.19 30.21
C LEU A 75 -2.58 12.72 31.64
N GLY A 76 -1.58 13.34 32.26
CA GLY A 76 -1.09 12.99 33.59
C GLY A 76 -0.31 11.68 33.62
N LEU A 77 0.38 11.37 32.51
CA LEU A 77 1.24 10.20 32.34
C LEU A 77 2.69 10.51 32.71
#